data_AF-A0A7K7BCC8-F1
#
_entry.id   AF-A0A7K7BCC8-F1
#
_cell.length_a   1.000
_cell.length_b   1.000
_cell.length_c   1.000
_cell.angle_alpha   90.00
_cell.angle_beta   90.00
_cell.angle_gamma   90.00
#
_symmetry.space_group_name_H-M   'P 1'
#
loop_
_entity.id
_entity.type
_entity.pdbx_description
1 polymer ?
#
loop_
_entity_poly.entity_id
_entity_poly.type
_entity_poly.pdbx_seq_one_letter_code
_entity_poly.pdbx_strand_id
1 'polypeptide(L)'
;RRSGFWFRLRRLLFWLLGVYIAIPFLVKLCPAIQAKLVFLNFVRVPYFIDLKRPQDQGLNHTCNYYLQPEEDVTVGVWHTVPAALWKNAHGKDQVWFEDALGSSHPVILYLHGNAGTRGGDHRVELYKVLSSLGYHVVTFDYRGWGDSIGSPSERGMTYDALHVFDWIKARSGDNPVYIWGHSLGTGVATNLVRRLCERETPPDALILESPFTNIREEARSHPFSIYRYFPGFDWFFLDPITTSGIKFANDENVKYISCSLLILHAEDDPVVPFHLGKKLYNIAATSRSFRDYKLQFVPFHTDLGYRHKYIYRSPELPRILR
;
A
#
# COMPACT_ATOMS: atom_id res chain seq x y z
N ARG A 1 24.09 -49.22 -2.44
CA ARG A 1 23.03 -48.28 -1.99
C ARG A 1 23.52 -46.84 -1.77
N ARG A 2 24.72 -46.58 -1.21
CA ARG A 2 25.27 -45.21 -0.98
C ARG A 2 25.64 -44.42 -2.25
N SER A 3 26.14 -45.04 -3.32
CA SER A 3 26.53 -44.32 -4.55
C SER A 3 25.33 -43.72 -5.33
N GLY A 4 24.19 -44.42 -5.33
CA GLY A 4 22.95 -43.91 -5.96
C GLY A 4 22.36 -42.70 -5.25
N PHE A 5 22.56 -42.58 -3.93
CA PHE A 5 22.15 -41.40 -3.16
C PHE A 5 23.01 -40.18 -3.51
N TRP A 6 24.34 -40.34 -3.53
CA TRP A 6 25.27 -39.25 -3.90
C TRP A 6 25.08 -38.78 -5.35
N PHE A 7 24.82 -39.69 -6.29
CA PHE A 7 24.50 -39.33 -7.67
C PHE A 7 23.19 -38.52 -7.78
N ARG A 8 22.13 -38.95 -7.08
CA ARG A 8 20.85 -38.22 -7.03
C ARG A 8 21.00 -36.85 -6.37
N LEU A 9 21.74 -36.76 -5.28
CA LEU A 9 22.02 -35.51 -4.58
C LEU A 9 22.81 -34.53 -5.46
N ARG A 10 23.86 -35.01 -6.14
CA ARG A 10 24.64 -34.18 -7.07
C ARG A 10 23.80 -33.67 -8.23
N ARG A 11 22.92 -34.51 -8.80
CA ARG A 11 21.99 -34.10 -9.86
C ARG A 11 21.00 -33.04 -9.37
N LEU A 12 20.47 -33.20 -8.16
CA LEU A 12 19.59 -32.21 -7.52
C LEU A 12 20.32 -30.88 -7.33
N LEU A 13 21.55 -30.89 -6.80
CA LEU A 13 22.35 -29.68 -6.59
C LEU A 13 22.65 -28.94 -7.90
N PHE A 14 23.01 -29.66 -8.98
CA PHE A 14 23.21 -29.02 -10.29
C PHE A 14 21.92 -28.44 -10.86
N TRP A 15 20.80 -29.13 -10.67
CA TRP A 15 19.50 -28.61 -11.10
C TRP A 15 19.13 -27.34 -10.34
N LEU A 16 19.30 -27.33 -9.00
CA LEU A 16 19.07 -26.15 -8.16
C LEU A 16 20.00 -24.99 -8.55
N LEU A 17 21.26 -25.26 -8.85
CA LEU A 17 22.20 -24.25 -9.34
C LEU A 17 21.78 -23.70 -10.72
N GLY A 18 21.35 -24.57 -11.62
CA GLY A 18 20.83 -24.18 -12.94
C GLY A 18 19.60 -23.27 -12.83
N VAL A 19 18.65 -23.63 -11.97
CA VAL A 19 17.47 -22.79 -11.66
C VAL A 19 17.91 -21.45 -11.05
N TYR A 20 18.83 -21.49 -10.09
CA TYR A 20 19.35 -20.29 -9.44
C TYR A 20 19.94 -19.31 -10.47
N ILE A 21 20.74 -19.80 -11.41
CA ILE A 21 21.36 -18.98 -12.47
C ILE A 21 20.33 -18.51 -13.51
N ALA A 22 19.32 -19.31 -13.85
CA ALA A 22 18.33 -18.96 -14.88
C ALA A 22 17.38 -17.82 -14.45
N ILE A 23 17.02 -17.76 -13.16
CA ILE A 23 16.05 -16.78 -12.63
C ILE A 23 16.44 -15.32 -12.94
N PRO A 24 17.68 -14.84 -12.66
CA PRO A 24 18.10 -13.48 -13.01
C PRO A 24 17.84 -13.11 -14.49
N PHE A 25 18.12 -14.04 -15.42
CA PHE A 25 17.88 -13.81 -16.85
C PHE A 25 16.39 -13.73 -17.18
N LEU A 26 15.57 -14.60 -16.59
CA LEU A 26 14.11 -14.56 -16.77
C LEU A 26 13.54 -13.23 -16.26
N VAL A 27 13.98 -12.77 -15.09
CA VAL A 27 13.56 -11.48 -14.55
C VAL A 27 13.97 -10.35 -15.47
N LYS A 28 15.21 -10.35 -15.96
CA LYS A 28 15.70 -9.32 -16.88
C LYS A 28 14.90 -9.25 -18.18
N LEU A 29 14.57 -10.40 -18.77
CA LEU A 29 13.97 -10.49 -20.09
C LEU A 29 12.44 -10.35 -20.10
N CYS A 30 11.77 -10.56 -18.96
CA CYS A 30 10.30 -10.60 -18.91
C CYS A 30 9.72 -9.49 -17.99
N PRO A 31 9.23 -8.37 -18.55
CA PRO A 31 8.56 -7.31 -17.78
C PRO A 31 7.38 -7.81 -16.93
N ALA A 32 6.63 -8.79 -17.42
CA ALA A 32 5.54 -9.40 -16.65
C ALA A 32 6.02 -10.10 -15.37
N ILE A 33 7.22 -10.69 -15.38
CA ILE A 33 7.82 -11.31 -14.18
C ILE A 33 8.27 -10.20 -13.22
N GLN A 34 8.90 -9.15 -13.73
CA GLN A 34 9.32 -7.99 -12.93
C GLN A 34 8.13 -7.37 -12.18
N ALA A 35 7.04 -7.10 -12.89
CA ALA A 35 5.80 -6.59 -12.31
C ALA A 35 5.25 -7.54 -11.23
N LYS A 36 5.18 -8.85 -11.52
CA LYS A 36 4.73 -9.84 -10.54
C LYS A 36 5.61 -9.89 -9.27
N LEU A 37 6.92 -9.72 -9.40
CA LEU A 37 7.84 -9.71 -8.25
C LEU A 37 7.63 -8.50 -7.34
N VAL A 38 7.36 -7.31 -7.90
CA VAL A 38 7.12 -6.10 -7.10
C VAL A 38 5.72 -6.10 -6.52
N PHE A 39 4.71 -6.40 -7.35
CA PHE A 39 3.31 -6.24 -6.99
C PHE A 39 2.76 -7.40 -6.15
N LEU A 40 3.19 -8.63 -6.44
CA LEU A 40 2.66 -9.86 -5.83
C LEU A 40 1.12 -9.93 -5.88
N ASN A 41 0.49 -9.30 -6.87
CA ASN A 41 -0.98 -9.20 -7.00
C ASN A 41 -1.69 -10.55 -7.21
N PHE A 42 -0.93 -11.60 -7.54
CA PHE A 42 -1.42 -12.97 -7.64
C PHE A 42 -1.52 -13.66 -6.25
N VAL A 43 -0.87 -13.13 -5.22
CA VAL A 43 -0.91 -13.67 -3.86
C VAL A 43 -2.16 -13.16 -3.15
N ARG A 44 -3.16 -14.04 -3.02
CA ARG A 44 -4.44 -13.74 -2.36
C ARG A 44 -4.46 -14.38 -0.97
N VAL A 45 -4.18 -13.59 0.06
CA VAL A 45 -4.26 -14.03 1.46
C VAL A 45 -5.09 -13.00 2.23
N PRO A 46 -6.13 -13.44 2.98
CA PRO A 46 -6.61 -14.82 3.12
C PRO A 46 -7.18 -15.39 1.80
N TYR A 47 -7.08 -16.72 1.63
CA TYR A 47 -7.62 -17.40 0.45
C TYR A 47 -9.14 -17.50 0.53
N PHE A 48 -9.82 -17.49 -0.63
CA PHE A 48 -11.27 -17.68 -0.75
C PHE A 48 -12.15 -16.63 -0.08
N ILE A 49 -11.62 -15.44 0.16
CA ILE A 49 -12.39 -14.28 0.63
C ILE A 49 -13.40 -13.81 -0.44
N ASP A 50 -14.67 -13.63 -0.05
CA ASP A 50 -15.67 -12.95 -0.87
C ASP A 50 -15.62 -11.45 -0.60
N LEU A 51 -14.96 -10.72 -1.51
CA LEU A 51 -14.79 -9.28 -1.39
C LEU A 51 -16.10 -8.49 -1.60
N LYS A 52 -17.18 -9.13 -2.07
CA LYS A 52 -18.51 -8.51 -2.15
C LYS A 52 -19.20 -8.42 -0.79
N ARG A 53 -18.72 -9.18 0.19
CA ARG A 53 -19.35 -9.35 1.51
C ARG A 53 -18.38 -8.97 2.64
N PRO A 54 -18.06 -7.68 2.82
CA PRO A 54 -17.16 -7.22 3.89
C PRO A 54 -17.58 -7.68 5.30
N GLN A 55 -18.87 -7.88 5.55
CA GLN A 55 -19.40 -8.41 6.81
C GLN A 55 -18.82 -9.79 7.17
N ASP A 56 -18.44 -10.61 6.19
CA ASP A 56 -17.83 -11.93 6.43
C ASP A 56 -16.41 -11.80 7.03
N GLN A 57 -15.82 -10.60 6.96
CA GLN A 57 -14.54 -10.25 7.61
C GLN A 57 -14.73 -9.49 8.93
N GLY A 58 -15.97 -9.40 9.43
CA GLY A 58 -16.31 -8.66 10.64
C GLY A 58 -16.42 -7.15 10.45
N LEU A 59 -16.62 -6.68 9.21
CA LEU A 59 -16.91 -5.30 8.87
C LEU A 59 -18.42 -5.10 8.63
N ASN A 60 -19.18 -5.04 9.74
CA ASN A 60 -20.65 -5.08 9.70
C ASN A 60 -21.33 -3.80 9.18
N HIS A 61 -20.59 -2.70 9.09
CA HIS A 61 -21.06 -1.39 8.64
C HIS A 61 -20.18 -0.88 7.49
N THR A 62 -19.94 -1.79 6.55
CA THR A 62 -19.13 -1.53 5.36
C THR A 62 -19.89 -1.92 4.11
N CYS A 63 -19.87 -1.04 3.12
CA CYS A 63 -20.51 -1.26 1.83
C CYS A 63 -19.46 -1.52 0.74
N ASN A 64 -19.77 -2.42 -0.20
CA ASN A 64 -18.92 -2.72 -1.35
C ASN A 64 -19.44 -2.03 -2.62
N TYR A 65 -18.52 -1.48 -3.41
CA TYR A 65 -18.75 -0.81 -4.68
C TYR A 65 -17.82 -1.34 -5.76
N TYR A 66 -18.17 -1.08 -7.01
CA TYR A 66 -17.29 -1.24 -8.15
C TYR A 66 -17.23 0.09 -8.90
N LEU A 67 -16.05 0.70 -8.94
CA LEU A 67 -15.81 1.92 -9.71
C LEU A 67 -15.08 1.58 -10.99
N GLN A 68 -15.26 2.40 -12.02
CA GLN A 68 -14.70 2.16 -13.34
C GLN A 68 -13.81 3.34 -13.75
N PRO A 69 -12.51 3.31 -13.38
CA PRO A 69 -11.57 4.37 -13.75
C PRO A 69 -11.42 4.50 -15.27
N GLU A 70 -11.39 3.39 -16.00
CA GLU A 70 -11.22 3.33 -17.46
C GLU A 70 -12.17 2.29 -18.05
N GLU A 71 -12.43 2.34 -19.36
CA GLU A 71 -13.41 1.48 -20.05
C GLU A 71 -13.26 -0.02 -19.71
N ASP A 72 -12.04 -0.54 -19.66
CA ASP A 72 -11.76 -1.95 -19.36
C ASP A 72 -11.20 -2.21 -17.95
N VAL A 73 -11.32 -1.24 -17.05
CA VAL A 73 -10.78 -1.33 -15.69
C VAL A 73 -11.89 -1.14 -14.67
N THR A 74 -12.04 -2.10 -13.77
CA THR A 74 -12.97 -2.01 -12.65
C THR A 74 -12.20 -2.21 -11.35
N VAL A 75 -12.39 -1.33 -10.37
CA VAL A 75 -11.80 -1.46 -9.04
C VAL A 75 -12.86 -1.71 -7.99
N GLY A 76 -12.67 -2.76 -7.19
CA GLY A 76 -13.54 -3.05 -6.06
C GLY A 76 -13.18 -2.16 -4.86
N VAL A 77 -14.17 -1.47 -4.31
CA VAL A 77 -14.01 -0.47 -3.25
C VAL A 77 -14.86 -0.86 -2.04
N TRP A 78 -14.31 -0.69 -0.84
CA TRP A 78 -15.04 -0.77 0.42
C TRP A 78 -15.12 0.60 1.08
N HIS A 79 -16.31 0.95 1.57
CA HIS A 79 -16.54 2.12 2.42
C HIS A 79 -17.06 1.67 3.77
N THR A 80 -16.25 1.84 4.80
CA THR A 80 -16.63 1.62 6.21
C THR A 80 -17.00 2.95 6.81
N VAL A 81 -18.21 3.09 7.35
CA VAL A 81 -18.63 4.32 8.02
C VAL A 81 -18.03 4.43 9.44
N PRO A 82 -17.99 5.63 10.05
CA PRO A 82 -17.68 5.79 11.46
C PRO A 82 -18.49 4.84 12.34
N ALA A 83 -17.87 4.29 13.38
CA ALA A 83 -18.55 3.37 14.30
C ALA A 83 -19.79 4.01 14.94
N ALA A 84 -19.81 5.34 15.12
CA ALA A 84 -20.99 6.06 15.62
C ALA A 84 -22.23 5.90 14.72
N LEU A 85 -22.04 5.65 13.42
CA LEU A 85 -23.12 5.49 12.44
C LEU A 85 -23.54 4.02 12.23
N TRP A 86 -22.93 3.06 12.93
CA TRP A 86 -23.12 1.63 12.67
C TRP A 86 -24.59 1.18 12.74
N LYS A 87 -25.36 1.69 13.73
CA LYS A 87 -26.79 1.37 13.88
C LYS A 87 -27.60 1.88 12.70
N ASN A 88 -27.26 3.06 12.20
CA ASN A 88 -27.98 3.69 11.09
C ASN A 88 -27.66 3.01 9.76
N ALA A 89 -26.46 2.47 9.62
CA ALA A 89 -26.00 1.75 8.43
C ALA A 89 -26.64 0.37 8.25
N HIS A 90 -27.25 -0.19 9.31
CA HIS A 90 -27.80 -1.54 9.26
C HIS A 90 -28.96 -1.65 8.24
N GLY A 91 -28.81 -2.55 7.27
CA GLY A 91 -29.81 -2.77 6.22
C GLY A 91 -29.90 -1.64 5.19
N LYS A 92 -28.94 -0.72 5.15
CA LYS A 92 -28.89 0.38 4.17
C LYS A 92 -28.21 -0.04 2.87
N ASP A 93 -28.58 0.66 1.80
CA ASP A 93 -28.06 0.46 0.45
C ASP A 93 -26.84 1.35 0.15
N GLN A 94 -26.26 1.17 -1.04
CA GLN A 94 -25.09 1.94 -1.50
C GLN A 94 -25.33 3.44 -1.49
N VAL A 95 -26.54 3.90 -1.83
CA VAL A 95 -26.89 5.34 -1.89
C VAL A 95 -26.77 5.97 -0.51
N TRP A 96 -27.32 5.34 0.52
CA TRP A 96 -27.20 5.85 1.88
C TRP A 96 -25.74 5.95 2.34
N PHE A 97 -24.91 4.97 2.00
CA PHE A 97 -23.48 5.01 2.34
C PHE A 97 -22.75 6.12 1.57
N GLU A 98 -23.10 6.37 0.30
CA GLU A 98 -22.56 7.50 -0.47
C GLU A 98 -22.93 8.84 0.18
N ASP A 99 -24.20 9.03 0.54
CA ASP A 99 -24.67 10.23 1.23
C ASP A 99 -23.99 10.41 2.61
N ALA A 100 -23.69 9.31 3.30
CA ALA A 100 -23.04 9.35 4.60
C ALA A 100 -21.62 9.96 4.55
N LEU A 101 -20.94 9.94 3.40
CA LEU A 101 -19.64 10.64 3.23
C LEU A 101 -19.76 12.15 3.46
N GLY A 102 -20.94 12.73 3.23
CA GLY A 102 -21.25 14.14 3.48
C GLY A 102 -21.64 14.44 4.93
N SER A 103 -21.49 13.49 5.86
CA SER A 103 -21.69 13.72 7.31
C SER A 103 -20.64 14.67 7.89
N SER A 104 -20.54 14.91 9.20
CA SER A 104 -19.49 15.77 9.77
C SER A 104 -18.23 14.99 10.19
N HIS A 105 -17.94 13.87 9.52
CA HIS A 105 -16.83 12.97 9.85
C HIS A 105 -15.74 12.99 8.78
N PRO A 106 -14.45 13.06 9.16
CA PRO A 106 -13.35 13.01 8.20
C PRO A 106 -13.26 11.66 7.49
N VAL A 107 -12.64 11.66 6.31
CA VAL A 107 -12.45 10.47 5.48
C VAL A 107 -10.97 10.09 5.42
N ILE A 108 -10.68 8.80 5.53
CA ILE A 108 -9.36 8.22 5.23
C ILE A 108 -9.49 7.37 3.96
N LEU A 109 -8.74 7.73 2.92
CA LEU A 109 -8.48 6.86 1.77
C LEU A 109 -7.25 6.00 2.07
N TYR A 110 -7.48 4.71 2.33
CA TYR A 110 -6.42 3.74 2.63
C TYR A 110 -5.96 2.98 1.39
N LEU A 111 -4.66 3.10 1.10
CA LEU A 111 -3.93 2.52 -0.02
C LEU A 111 -3.04 1.38 0.49
N HIS A 112 -3.41 0.15 0.17
CA HIS A 112 -2.80 -1.04 0.75
C HIS A 112 -1.43 -1.40 0.15
N GLY A 113 -0.65 -2.18 0.90
CA GLY A 113 0.67 -2.66 0.45
C GLY A 113 0.65 -3.73 -0.65
N ASN A 114 1.82 -4.30 -0.93
CA ASN A 114 1.97 -5.41 -1.88
C ASN A 114 1.16 -6.64 -1.43
N ALA A 115 0.82 -7.50 -2.40
CA ALA A 115 0.04 -8.72 -2.16
C ALA A 115 -1.30 -8.53 -1.42
N GLY A 116 -1.97 -9.65 -1.15
CA GLY A 116 -3.23 -9.69 -0.42
C GLY A 116 -4.36 -8.98 -1.18
N THR A 117 -5.39 -8.61 -0.44
CA THR A 117 -6.54 -7.85 -0.95
C THR A 117 -6.99 -6.82 0.09
N ARG A 118 -7.93 -5.95 -0.24
CA ARG A 118 -8.56 -5.03 0.72
C ARG A 118 -9.12 -5.75 1.96
N GLY A 119 -9.42 -7.04 1.86
CA GLY A 119 -9.85 -7.87 2.98
C GLY A 119 -8.76 -8.58 3.78
N GLY A 120 -7.48 -8.19 3.68
CA GLY A 120 -6.42 -8.79 4.50
C GLY A 120 -6.57 -8.47 5.99
N ASP A 121 -6.37 -9.47 6.87
CA ASP A 121 -6.69 -9.39 8.31
C ASP A 121 -6.18 -8.13 9.03
N HIS A 122 -4.88 -7.81 8.91
CA HIS A 122 -4.30 -6.61 9.52
C HIS A 122 -4.91 -5.30 9.00
N ARG A 123 -5.36 -5.28 7.74
CA ARG A 123 -6.00 -4.12 7.12
C ARG A 123 -7.41 -3.96 7.66
N VAL A 124 -8.17 -5.06 7.75
CA VAL A 124 -9.49 -5.10 8.38
C VAL A 124 -9.45 -4.59 9.81
N GLU A 125 -8.47 -5.01 10.61
CA GLU A 125 -8.31 -4.51 11.98
C GLU A 125 -7.99 -3.01 12.03
N LEU A 126 -7.14 -2.52 11.12
CA LEU A 126 -6.90 -1.07 11.00
C LEU A 126 -8.19 -0.31 10.64
N TYR A 127 -9.02 -0.83 9.73
CA TYR A 127 -10.29 -0.18 9.37
C TYR A 127 -11.24 -0.08 10.56
N LYS A 128 -11.29 -1.12 11.42
CA LYS A 128 -12.07 -1.10 12.66
C LYS A 128 -11.55 -0.03 13.62
N VAL A 129 -10.22 0.07 13.80
CA VAL A 129 -9.60 1.11 14.64
C VAL A 129 -9.96 2.49 14.12
N LEU A 130 -9.75 2.77 12.83
CA LEU A 130 -10.05 4.09 12.23
C LEU A 130 -11.55 4.42 12.28
N SER A 131 -12.42 3.45 12.00
CA SER A 131 -13.87 3.62 12.14
C SER A 131 -14.26 3.94 13.60
N SER A 132 -13.64 3.30 14.59
CA SER A 132 -13.88 3.58 16.02
C SER A 132 -13.43 4.98 16.45
N LEU A 133 -12.45 5.55 15.73
CA LEU A 133 -11.99 6.92 15.95
C LEU A 133 -12.86 7.96 15.23
N GLY A 134 -13.91 7.54 14.54
CA GLY A 134 -14.87 8.44 13.92
C GLY A 134 -14.55 8.80 12.47
N TYR A 135 -13.67 8.05 11.79
CA TYR A 135 -13.39 8.26 10.37
C TYR A 135 -14.31 7.40 9.48
N HIS A 136 -14.69 7.94 8.32
CA HIS A 136 -15.00 7.10 7.18
C HIS A 136 -13.70 6.48 6.66
N VAL A 137 -13.71 5.18 6.36
CA VAL A 137 -12.56 4.48 5.78
C VAL A 137 -12.95 3.98 4.41
N VAL A 138 -12.36 4.57 3.37
CA VAL A 138 -12.50 4.10 2.00
C VAL A 138 -11.21 3.40 1.60
N THR A 139 -11.33 2.19 1.07
CA THR A 139 -10.18 1.41 0.58
C THR A 139 -10.59 0.66 -0.67
N PHE A 140 -9.63 0.27 -1.50
CA PHE A 140 -9.91 -0.44 -2.74
C PHE A 140 -8.75 -1.35 -3.11
N ASP A 141 -9.04 -2.36 -3.93
CA ASP A 141 -8.00 -3.15 -4.59
C ASP A 141 -7.61 -2.50 -5.91
N TYR A 142 -6.32 -2.27 -6.13
CA TYR A 142 -5.82 -1.75 -7.41
C TYR A 142 -6.19 -2.67 -8.58
N ARG A 143 -6.19 -2.16 -9.82
CA ARG A 143 -6.40 -3.00 -11.02
C ARG A 143 -5.52 -4.25 -10.99
N GLY A 144 -6.13 -5.43 -11.12
CA GLY A 144 -5.45 -6.72 -11.07
C GLY A 144 -5.19 -7.28 -9.66
N TRP A 145 -5.65 -6.64 -8.58
CA TRP A 145 -5.73 -7.21 -7.22
C TRP A 145 -7.16 -7.69 -6.92
N GLY A 146 -7.28 -8.63 -5.98
CA GLY A 146 -8.58 -9.08 -5.48
C GLY A 146 -9.55 -9.48 -6.60
N ASP A 147 -10.69 -8.80 -6.63
CA ASP A 147 -11.73 -8.89 -7.65
C ASP A 147 -11.73 -7.69 -8.63
N SER A 148 -10.72 -6.83 -8.58
CA SER A 148 -10.53 -5.72 -9.52
C SER A 148 -9.98 -6.21 -10.87
N ILE A 149 -10.53 -5.69 -11.96
CA ILE A 149 -10.22 -6.05 -13.34
C ILE A 149 -9.13 -5.11 -13.89
N GLY A 150 -8.20 -5.67 -14.67
CA GLY A 150 -7.14 -4.94 -15.34
C GLY A 150 -5.75 -5.51 -15.05
N SER A 151 -4.72 -4.85 -15.60
CA SER A 151 -3.32 -5.23 -15.40
C SER A 151 -2.56 -4.18 -14.59
N PRO A 152 -1.76 -4.59 -13.59
CA PRO A 152 -1.14 -3.66 -12.67
C PRO A 152 0.04 -2.92 -13.32
N SER A 153 0.13 -1.63 -13.05
CA SER A 153 1.28 -0.77 -13.35
C SER A 153 1.28 0.40 -12.37
N GLU A 154 2.44 1.00 -12.10
CA GLU A 154 2.50 2.16 -11.19
C GLU A 154 1.59 3.31 -11.65
N ARG A 155 1.58 3.60 -12.96
CA ARG A 155 0.68 4.61 -13.55
C ARG A 155 -0.79 4.24 -13.36
N GLY A 156 -1.13 2.98 -13.62
CA GLY A 156 -2.50 2.47 -13.46
C GLY A 156 -2.99 2.55 -12.02
N MET A 157 -2.16 2.09 -11.06
CA MET A 157 -2.47 2.17 -9.62
C MET A 157 -2.65 3.62 -9.15
N THR A 158 -1.83 4.54 -9.67
CA THR A 158 -1.97 5.98 -9.38
C THR A 158 -3.27 6.54 -9.94
N TYR A 159 -3.66 6.12 -11.15
CA TYR A 159 -4.91 6.55 -11.79
C TYR A 159 -6.14 6.00 -11.05
N ASP A 160 -6.10 4.74 -10.63
CA ASP A 160 -7.15 4.14 -9.79
C ASP A 160 -7.34 4.93 -8.49
N ALA A 161 -6.22 5.29 -7.82
CA ALA A 161 -6.25 6.07 -6.59
C ALA A 161 -6.79 7.49 -6.80
N LEU A 162 -6.45 8.15 -7.91
CA LEU A 162 -7.01 9.45 -8.30
C LEU A 162 -8.53 9.35 -8.52
N HIS A 163 -8.99 8.33 -9.24
CA HIS A 163 -10.41 8.15 -9.51
C HIS A 163 -11.21 7.90 -8.22
N VAL A 164 -10.70 7.08 -7.31
CA VAL A 164 -11.34 6.85 -6.00
C VAL A 164 -11.32 8.12 -5.15
N PHE A 165 -10.25 8.90 -5.16
CA PHE A 165 -10.19 10.19 -4.46
C PHE A 165 -11.23 11.17 -5.01
N ASP A 166 -11.32 11.33 -6.33
CA ASP A 166 -12.29 12.20 -6.98
C ASP A 166 -13.74 11.74 -6.66
N TRP A 167 -13.99 10.42 -6.61
CA TRP A 167 -15.27 9.84 -6.19
C TRP A 167 -15.63 10.18 -4.73
N ILE A 168 -14.65 10.15 -3.81
CA ILE A 168 -14.82 10.57 -2.41
C ILE A 168 -15.11 12.06 -2.33
N LYS A 169 -14.28 12.91 -2.96
CA LYS A 169 -14.41 14.37 -2.87
C LYS A 169 -15.74 14.89 -3.43
N ALA A 170 -16.30 14.24 -4.44
CA ALA A 170 -17.62 14.57 -4.96
C ALA A 170 -18.76 14.36 -3.94
N ARG A 171 -18.54 13.58 -2.88
CA ARG A 171 -19.53 13.18 -1.88
C ARG A 171 -19.22 13.65 -0.47
N SER A 172 -17.95 13.98 -0.19
CA SER A 172 -17.49 14.29 1.17
C SER A 172 -17.84 15.72 1.63
N GLY A 173 -18.39 16.56 0.75
CA GLY A 173 -18.53 18.00 1.02
C GLY A 173 -17.19 18.61 1.45
N ASP A 174 -17.23 19.43 2.51
CA ASP A 174 -16.07 20.10 3.09
C ASP A 174 -15.30 19.24 4.11
N ASN A 175 -15.64 17.96 4.26
CA ASN A 175 -14.92 17.10 5.19
C ASN A 175 -13.44 16.95 4.80
N PRO A 176 -12.54 16.91 5.80
CA PRO A 176 -11.16 16.56 5.57
C PRO A 176 -11.02 15.17 4.96
N VAL A 177 -10.14 15.04 3.96
CA VAL A 177 -9.76 13.78 3.34
C VAL A 177 -8.27 13.54 3.53
N TYR A 178 -7.96 12.50 4.29
CA TYR A 178 -6.59 12.05 4.57
C TYR A 178 -6.24 10.86 3.68
N ILE A 179 -5.00 10.83 3.20
CA ILE A 179 -4.49 9.70 2.42
C ILE A 179 -3.59 8.86 3.33
N TRP A 180 -3.86 7.57 3.47
CA TRP A 180 -3.03 6.64 4.22
C TRP A 180 -2.45 5.59 3.28
N GLY A 181 -1.13 5.59 3.09
CA GLY A 181 -0.43 4.53 2.36
C GLY A 181 0.31 3.59 3.29
N HIS A 182 0.22 2.28 3.06
CA HIS A 182 1.00 1.27 3.79
C HIS A 182 1.94 0.50 2.85
N SER A 183 3.23 0.40 3.21
CA SER A 183 4.22 -0.37 2.44
C SER A 183 4.24 0.07 0.96
N LEU A 184 4.06 -0.83 -0.03
CA LEU A 184 3.90 -0.45 -1.45
C LEU A 184 2.89 0.70 -1.68
N GLY A 185 1.82 0.75 -0.87
CA GLY A 185 0.79 1.78 -0.92
C GLY A 185 1.32 3.18 -0.59
N THR A 186 2.47 3.34 0.08
CA THR A 186 3.10 4.65 0.29
C THR A 186 3.54 5.26 -1.03
N GLY A 187 4.06 4.42 -1.95
CA GLY A 187 4.42 4.81 -3.31
C GLY A 187 3.22 5.33 -4.09
N VAL A 188 2.09 4.62 -4.01
CA VAL A 188 0.83 5.05 -4.64
C VAL A 188 0.32 6.34 -3.99
N ALA A 189 0.42 6.45 -2.67
CA ALA A 189 -0.01 7.62 -1.92
C ALA A 189 0.76 8.87 -2.30
N THR A 190 2.10 8.81 -2.34
CA THR A 190 2.91 9.97 -2.73
C THR A 190 2.72 10.34 -4.21
N ASN A 191 2.53 9.35 -5.10
CA ASN A 191 2.15 9.60 -6.49
C ASN A 191 0.80 10.32 -6.59
N LEU A 192 -0.23 9.84 -5.88
CA LEU A 192 -1.56 10.46 -5.81
C LEU A 192 -1.44 11.91 -5.31
N VAL A 193 -0.84 12.11 -4.13
CA VAL A 193 -0.76 13.44 -3.51
C VAL A 193 0.03 14.42 -4.38
N ARG A 194 1.12 13.98 -5.02
CA ARG A 194 1.82 14.82 -6.00
C ARG A 194 0.90 15.28 -7.12
N ARG A 195 0.11 14.39 -7.71
CA ARG A 195 -0.84 14.74 -8.78
C ARG A 195 -1.93 15.69 -8.30
N LEU A 196 -2.40 15.51 -7.06
CA LEU A 196 -3.36 16.42 -6.44
C LEU A 196 -2.76 17.81 -6.19
N CYS A 197 -1.50 17.89 -5.75
CA CYS A 197 -0.79 19.16 -5.61
C CYS A 197 -0.59 19.85 -6.98
N GLU A 198 -0.25 19.09 -8.02
CA GLU A 198 -0.18 19.58 -9.41
C GLU A 198 -1.53 20.10 -9.94
N ARG A 199 -2.65 19.61 -9.39
CA ARG A 199 -4.03 20.07 -9.66
C ARG A 199 -4.50 21.20 -8.73
N GLU A 200 -3.64 21.68 -7.83
CA GLU A 200 -3.99 22.67 -6.80
C GLU A 200 -5.11 22.22 -5.85
N THR A 201 -5.27 20.91 -5.66
CA THR A 201 -6.27 20.29 -4.77
C THR A 201 -5.62 19.32 -3.77
N PRO A 202 -4.61 19.75 -2.99
CA PRO A 202 -3.93 18.86 -2.06
C PRO A 202 -4.93 18.28 -1.02
N PRO A 203 -4.73 17.03 -0.58
CA PRO A 203 -5.49 16.47 0.53
C PRO A 203 -5.08 17.14 1.86
N ASP A 204 -5.88 16.98 2.89
CA ASP A 204 -5.64 17.61 4.21
C ASP A 204 -4.37 17.10 4.89
N ALA A 205 -4.07 15.81 4.75
CA ALA A 205 -2.80 15.23 5.18
C ALA A 205 -2.49 13.91 4.45
N LEU A 206 -1.20 13.57 4.47
CA LEU A 206 -0.64 12.30 4.01
C LEU A 206 -0.05 11.53 5.20
N ILE A 207 -0.47 10.28 5.36
CA ILE A 207 0.02 9.34 6.36
C ILE A 207 0.74 8.22 5.61
N LEU A 208 2.02 8.01 5.91
CA LEU A 208 2.85 6.95 5.34
C LEU A 208 3.23 5.96 6.43
N GLU A 209 2.72 4.73 6.33
CA GLU A 209 3.02 3.65 7.25
C GLU A 209 4.04 2.68 6.63
N SER A 210 5.15 2.47 7.32
CA SER A 210 6.29 1.65 6.88
C SER A 210 6.79 2.03 5.47
N PRO A 211 7.07 3.31 5.17
CA PRO A 211 7.46 3.74 3.83
C PRO A 211 8.89 3.34 3.47
N PHE A 212 9.14 3.33 2.17
CA PHE A 212 10.46 3.23 1.56
C PHE A 212 10.75 4.48 0.71
N THR A 213 11.99 4.70 0.33
CA THR A 213 12.39 5.83 -0.53
C THR A 213 11.97 5.63 -1.99
N ASN A 214 12.42 4.55 -2.60
CA ASN A 214 12.01 4.09 -3.93
C ASN A 214 12.21 2.57 -4.07
N ILE A 215 11.57 1.92 -5.04
CA ILE A 215 11.65 0.44 -5.19
C ILE A 215 13.06 -0.04 -5.42
N ARG A 216 13.90 0.74 -6.11
CA ARG A 216 15.29 0.36 -6.36
C ARG A 216 16.07 0.22 -5.05
N GLU A 217 15.94 1.21 -4.16
CA GLU A 217 16.62 1.21 -2.87
C GLU A 217 16.02 0.20 -1.91
N GLU A 218 14.69 0.04 -1.91
CA GLU A 218 13.98 -0.99 -1.14
C GLU A 218 14.45 -2.39 -1.54
N ALA A 219 14.41 -2.73 -2.82
CA ALA A 219 14.82 -4.05 -3.31
C ALA A 219 16.32 -4.34 -3.06
N ARG A 220 17.17 -3.31 -3.06
CA ARG A 220 18.59 -3.44 -2.72
C ARG A 220 18.80 -3.67 -1.22
N SER A 221 17.98 -3.06 -0.38
CA SER A 221 18.06 -3.15 1.08
C SER A 221 17.27 -4.32 1.66
N HIS A 222 16.38 -4.93 0.88
CA HIS A 222 15.47 -5.99 1.32
C HIS A 222 16.24 -7.20 1.88
N PRO A 223 15.95 -7.63 3.12
CA PRO A 223 16.77 -8.61 3.85
C PRO A 223 16.66 -10.04 3.30
N PHE A 224 15.60 -10.36 2.55
CA PHE A 224 15.33 -11.74 2.08
C PHE A 224 15.77 -12.01 0.63
N SER A 225 16.53 -11.12 -0.01
CA SER A 225 17.00 -11.36 -1.38
C SER A 225 18.20 -12.31 -1.40
N ILE A 226 17.95 -13.61 -1.65
CA ILE A 226 19.00 -14.61 -1.91
C ILE A 226 19.91 -14.21 -3.09
N TYR A 227 19.41 -13.35 -3.97
CA TYR A 227 20.12 -12.83 -5.15
C TYR A 227 20.90 -11.55 -4.89
N ARG A 228 20.85 -10.96 -3.68
CA ARG A 228 21.53 -9.70 -3.36
C ARG A 228 23.04 -9.74 -3.63
N TYR A 229 23.65 -10.91 -3.43
CA TYR A 229 25.08 -11.14 -3.67
C TYR A 229 25.39 -11.69 -5.07
N PHE A 230 24.39 -11.81 -5.93
CA PHE A 230 24.57 -12.27 -7.31
C PHE A 230 25.33 -11.22 -8.13
N PRO A 231 26.43 -11.58 -8.83
CA PRO A 231 27.16 -10.63 -9.68
C PRO A 231 26.24 -9.99 -10.73
N GLY A 232 26.17 -8.66 -10.75
CA GLY A 232 25.28 -7.92 -11.63
C GLY A 232 23.82 -7.88 -11.16
N PHE A 233 23.52 -8.08 -9.87
CA PHE A 233 22.17 -7.96 -9.30
C PHE A 233 21.42 -6.72 -9.80
N ASP A 234 22.06 -5.54 -9.74
CA ASP A 234 21.48 -4.29 -10.25
C ASP A 234 21.05 -4.42 -11.73
N TRP A 235 21.89 -4.99 -12.58
CA TRP A 235 21.64 -5.15 -14.01
C TRP A 235 20.56 -6.20 -14.35
N PHE A 236 20.42 -7.23 -13.53
CA PHE A 236 19.44 -8.30 -13.72
C PHE A 236 18.06 -7.98 -13.12
N PHE A 237 18.01 -7.29 -11.99
CA PHE A 237 16.79 -7.07 -11.22
C PHE A 237 16.39 -5.59 -11.18
N LEU A 238 17.29 -4.70 -10.78
CA LEU A 238 16.92 -3.31 -10.49
C LEU A 238 16.75 -2.43 -11.74
N ASP A 239 17.68 -2.52 -12.69
CA ASP A 239 17.63 -1.75 -13.94
C ASP A 239 16.38 -2.11 -14.76
N PRO A 240 16.03 -3.40 -14.95
CA PRO A 240 14.83 -3.76 -15.70
C PRO A 240 13.54 -3.29 -15.03
N ILE A 241 13.41 -3.42 -13.71
CA ILE A 241 12.26 -2.89 -12.94
C ILE A 241 12.12 -1.37 -13.17
N THR A 242 13.24 -0.64 -13.10
CA THR A 242 13.28 0.82 -13.33
C THR A 242 12.87 1.16 -14.76
N THR A 243 13.40 0.45 -15.76
CA THR A 243 13.08 0.63 -17.18
C THR A 243 11.63 0.30 -17.50
N SER A 244 11.04 -0.68 -16.80
CA SER A 244 9.61 -1.02 -16.89
C SER A 244 8.68 0.02 -16.22
N GLY A 245 9.24 1.14 -15.74
CA GLY A 245 8.45 2.24 -15.20
C GLY A 245 7.92 2.01 -13.78
N ILE A 246 8.48 1.03 -13.06
CA ILE A 246 8.15 0.75 -11.66
C ILE A 246 9.24 1.37 -10.78
N LYS A 247 8.97 2.56 -10.27
CA LYS A 247 9.88 3.38 -9.47
C LYS A 247 9.34 3.60 -8.05
N PHE A 248 8.06 3.98 -7.94
CA PHE A 248 7.43 4.50 -6.73
C PHE A 248 8.36 5.44 -5.96
N ALA A 249 8.70 6.55 -6.62
CA ALA A 249 9.72 7.49 -6.16
C ALA A 249 9.20 8.39 -5.03
N ASN A 250 8.95 7.81 -3.85
CA ASN A 250 8.51 8.56 -2.67
C ASN A 250 9.50 9.69 -2.35
N ASP A 251 10.79 9.40 -2.43
CA ASP A 251 11.89 10.36 -2.22
C ASP A 251 11.83 11.58 -3.14
N GLU A 252 11.46 11.40 -4.41
CA GLU A 252 11.25 12.52 -5.33
C GLU A 252 9.90 13.20 -5.08
N ASN A 253 8.83 12.44 -4.89
CA ASN A 253 7.48 12.97 -4.75
C ASN A 253 7.32 13.85 -3.51
N VAL A 254 7.88 13.45 -2.35
CA VAL A 254 7.77 14.24 -1.12
C VAL A 254 8.37 15.64 -1.26
N LYS A 255 9.28 15.87 -2.21
CA LYS A 255 9.80 17.22 -2.48
C LYS A 255 8.75 18.17 -3.06
N TYR A 256 7.61 17.66 -3.56
CA TYR A 256 6.58 18.43 -4.27
C TYR A 256 5.19 18.30 -3.64
N ILE A 257 5.09 17.76 -2.43
CA ILE A 257 3.83 17.61 -1.70
C ILE A 257 3.60 18.84 -0.82
N SER A 258 2.39 19.39 -0.88
CA SER A 258 1.95 20.59 -0.17
C SER A 258 0.79 20.25 0.79
N CYS A 259 1.03 19.34 1.73
CA CYS A 259 0.12 19.03 2.83
C CYS A 259 0.88 18.50 4.05
N SER A 260 0.21 18.36 5.19
CA SER A 260 0.84 17.78 6.39
C SER A 260 1.23 16.31 6.15
N LEU A 261 2.42 15.91 6.62
CA LEU A 261 2.96 14.57 6.44
C LEU A 261 3.26 13.90 7.80
N LEU A 262 2.65 12.75 8.02
CA LEU A 262 2.93 11.85 9.14
C LEU A 262 3.58 10.57 8.61
N ILE A 263 4.75 10.22 9.14
CA ILE A 263 5.40 8.94 8.86
C ILE A 263 5.36 8.07 10.12
N LEU A 264 4.85 6.86 9.99
CA LEU A 264 4.79 5.83 11.03
C LEU A 264 5.73 4.68 10.64
N HIS A 265 6.68 4.29 11.49
CA HIS A 265 7.60 3.18 11.16
C HIS A 265 8.02 2.41 12.42
N ALA A 266 7.91 1.08 12.38
CA ALA A 266 8.37 0.21 13.46
C ALA A 266 9.85 -0.18 13.29
N GLU A 267 10.65 -0.04 14.34
CA GLU A 267 12.08 -0.36 14.30
C GLU A 267 12.36 -1.85 14.05
N ASP A 268 11.40 -2.72 14.40
CA ASP A 268 11.43 -4.17 14.19
C ASP A 268 10.80 -4.63 12.87
N ASP A 269 10.57 -3.72 11.91
CA ASP A 269 10.04 -4.06 10.58
C ASP A 269 11.02 -4.97 9.81
N PRO A 270 10.67 -6.25 9.56
CA PRO A 270 11.53 -7.17 8.85
C PRO A 270 11.40 -7.07 7.32
N VAL A 271 10.45 -6.28 6.81
CA VAL A 271 10.12 -6.15 5.39
C VAL A 271 10.75 -4.89 4.84
N VAL A 272 10.37 -3.73 5.37
CA VAL A 272 10.93 -2.43 4.95
C VAL A 272 11.88 -1.91 6.02
N PRO A 273 13.20 -1.85 5.74
CA PRO A 273 14.16 -1.40 6.72
C PRO A 273 13.86 0.00 7.26
N PHE A 274 13.81 0.14 8.59
CA PHE A 274 13.48 1.38 9.30
C PHE A 274 14.29 2.62 8.83
N HIS A 275 15.55 2.43 8.45
CA HIS A 275 16.38 3.52 7.95
C HIS A 275 15.85 4.16 6.66
N LEU A 276 15.08 3.44 5.83
CA LEU A 276 14.48 4.01 4.62
C LEU A 276 13.37 5.00 4.96
N GLY A 277 12.52 4.69 5.95
CA GLY A 277 11.52 5.62 6.46
C GLY A 277 12.16 6.87 7.07
N LYS A 278 13.23 6.69 7.87
CA LYS A 278 14.00 7.81 8.44
C LYS A 278 14.67 8.67 7.36
N LYS A 279 15.21 8.04 6.32
CA LYS A 279 15.80 8.73 5.16
C LYS A 279 14.75 9.54 4.41
N LEU A 280 13.56 8.98 4.17
CA LEU A 280 12.46 9.68 3.53
C LEU A 280 12.01 10.91 4.33
N TYR A 281 11.90 10.77 5.66
CA TYR A 281 11.61 11.90 6.55
C TYR A 281 12.66 13.02 6.44
N ASN A 282 13.95 12.68 6.44
CA ASN A 282 15.00 13.68 6.30
C ASN A 282 14.92 14.42 4.95
N ILE A 283 14.61 13.71 3.86
CA ILE A 283 14.40 14.33 2.55
C ILE A 283 13.23 15.32 2.62
N ALA A 284 12.09 14.91 3.19
CA ALA A 284 10.94 15.78 3.39
C ALA A 284 11.29 17.01 4.26
N ALA A 285 11.98 16.82 5.38
CA ALA A 285 12.35 17.89 6.31
C ALA A 285 13.28 18.95 5.70
N THR A 286 14.10 18.57 4.72
CA THR A 286 14.95 19.51 3.99
C THR A 286 14.25 20.17 2.80
N SER A 287 13.06 19.70 2.41
CA SER A 287 12.28 20.27 1.32
C SER A 287 11.63 21.59 1.73
N ARG A 288 11.57 22.54 0.79
CA ARG A 288 10.83 23.80 0.99
C ARG A 288 9.31 23.58 1.07
N SER A 289 8.80 22.48 0.52
CA SER A 289 7.36 22.23 0.41
C SER A 289 6.67 21.99 1.75
N PHE A 290 7.42 21.65 2.81
CA PHE A 290 6.88 21.44 4.16
C PHE A 290 7.07 22.62 5.11
N ARG A 291 7.51 23.80 4.63
CA ARG A 291 7.71 24.96 5.51
C ARG A 291 6.45 25.39 6.26
N ASP A 292 5.31 25.26 5.60
CA ASP A 292 4.01 25.71 6.11
C ASP A 292 3.12 24.54 6.57
N TYR A 293 3.65 23.31 6.58
CA TYR A 293 2.89 22.10 6.91
C TYR A 293 3.53 21.32 8.04
N LYS A 294 2.70 20.61 8.83
CA LYS A 294 3.19 19.76 9.90
C LYS A 294 3.91 18.55 9.30
N LEU A 295 5.15 18.32 9.71
CA LEU A 295 5.93 17.15 9.33
C LEU A 295 6.35 16.38 10.59
N GLN A 296 5.91 15.12 10.70
CA GLN A 296 6.14 14.30 11.88
C GLN A 296 6.61 12.89 11.52
N PHE A 297 7.62 12.39 12.23
CA PHE A 297 8.05 11.00 12.20
C PHE A 297 7.79 10.36 13.56
N VAL A 298 7.02 9.28 13.58
CA VAL A 298 6.72 8.51 14.79
C VAL A 298 7.36 7.13 14.68
N PRO A 299 8.50 6.90 15.35
CA PRO A 299 9.08 5.59 15.46
C PRO A 299 8.33 4.74 16.50
N PHE A 300 8.22 3.44 16.26
CA PHE A 300 7.79 2.47 17.25
C PHE A 300 8.97 1.58 17.62
N HIS A 301 9.36 1.62 18.91
CA HIS A 301 10.53 0.89 19.42
C HIS A 301 10.38 -0.62 19.22
N THR A 302 11.51 -1.31 19.01
CA THR A 302 11.56 -2.75 18.71
C THR A 302 10.79 -3.63 19.73
N ASP A 303 10.79 -3.23 21.01
CA ASP A 303 10.14 -3.98 22.10
C ASP A 303 8.61 -4.02 22.00
N LEU A 304 8.00 -3.15 21.19
CA LEU A 304 6.55 -3.12 20.98
C LEU A 304 6.07 -4.25 20.06
N GLY A 305 6.96 -4.84 19.26
CA GLY A 305 6.64 -6.00 18.42
C GLY A 305 5.64 -5.72 17.30
N TYR A 306 5.53 -4.46 16.83
CA TYR A 306 4.56 -4.08 15.81
C TYR A 306 4.95 -4.54 14.40
N ARG A 307 6.25 -4.74 14.15
CA ARG A 307 6.78 -5.24 12.88
C ARG A 307 6.20 -4.44 11.71
N HIS A 308 6.04 -5.08 10.55
CA HIS A 308 5.57 -4.42 9.34
C HIS A 308 4.05 -4.08 9.31
N LYS A 309 3.24 -4.74 10.14
CA LYS A 309 1.78 -4.80 9.93
C LYS A 309 0.92 -4.45 11.13
N TYR A 310 1.49 -4.28 12.32
CA TYR A 310 0.72 -4.26 13.56
C TYR A 310 0.79 -2.91 14.30
N ILE A 311 1.17 -1.82 13.62
CA ILE A 311 1.14 -0.46 14.21
C ILE A 311 -0.28 -0.07 14.64
N TYR A 312 -1.33 -0.60 13.98
CA TYR A 312 -2.73 -0.41 14.38
C TYR A 312 -3.03 -0.87 15.82
N ARG A 313 -2.20 -1.75 16.40
CA ARG A 313 -2.35 -2.22 17.79
C ARG A 313 -1.86 -1.22 18.82
N SER A 314 -1.21 -0.14 18.38
CA SER A 314 -0.65 0.86 19.28
C SER A 314 -1.76 1.62 20.02
N PRO A 315 -1.75 1.63 21.37
CA PRO A 315 -2.70 2.43 22.15
C PRO A 315 -2.47 3.94 21.96
N GLU A 316 -1.30 4.34 21.47
CA GLU A 316 -0.95 5.73 21.17
C GLU A 316 -1.50 6.20 19.83
N LEU A 317 -1.90 5.29 18.93
CA LEU A 317 -2.34 5.65 17.58
C LEU A 317 -3.51 6.66 17.58
N PRO A 318 -4.56 6.51 18.42
CA PRO A 318 -5.61 7.52 18.56
C PRO A 318 -5.09 8.93 18.90
N ARG A 319 -4.03 9.02 19.72
CA ARG A 319 -3.43 10.29 20.12
C ARG A 319 -2.55 10.87 19.01
N ILE A 320 -1.88 10.02 18.25
CA ILE A 320 -1.03 10.41 17.12
C ILE A 320 -1.87 11.00 15.98
N LEU A 321 -3.08 10.48 15.76
CA LEU A 321 -3.97 10.89 14.66
C LEU A 321 -4.84 12.13 14.95
N ARG A 322 -4.86 12.62 16.20
CA ARG A 322 -5.56 13.85 16.61
C ARG A 322 -4.68 15.09 16.41
#